data_AF-A0A8S3QZQ0-F1
#
_entry.id   AF-A0A8S3QZQ0-F1
#
_cell.length_a   1.000
_cell.length_b   1.000
_cell.length_c   1.000
_cell.angle_alpha   90.00
_cell.angle_beta   90.00
_cell.angle_gamma   90.00
#
_symmetry.space_group_name_H-M   'P 1'
#
loop_
_entity.id
_entity.type
_entity.pdbx_description
1 polymer ?
#
loop_
_entity_poly.entity_id
_entity_poly.type
_entity_poly.pdbx_seq_one_letter_code
_entity_poly.pdbx_strand_id
1 'polypeptide(L)'
;MLEISSQCSDHKKKFELYCSCHSCPCCVQCITDKHQKCQDMKPLSDVLKQAKPSASVHLLEKDLNDVRQTFEEITSYLNRRLKTNNIQKLKAADQIRSMRKLIDIYFNKLEKDILDDLESKQLKLKSKINPILQQLTQRANEISQLQSEFSKMTKYATELQMYAGLREIKKITSQAAQDIEDLKTKAN
;
A
#
# COMPACT_ATOMS: atom_id res chain seq x y z
N MET A 1 16.20 -49.80 8.36
CA MET A 1 16.44 -51.01 7.54
C MET A 1 16.15 -52.18 8.45
N LEU A 2 15.22 -53.08 8.11
CA LEU A 2 14.95 -54.26 8.94
C LEU A 2 16.16 -55.20 8.86
N GLU A 3 16.84 -55.43 9.98
CA GLU A 3 17.86 -56.48 10.04
C GLU A 3 17.16 -57.84 9.93
N ILE A 4 17.31 -58.49 8.78
CA ILE A 4 16.75 -59.82 8.59
C ILE A 4 17.68 -60.82 9.30
N SER A 5 17.32 -61.18 10.53
CA SER A 5 17.97 -62.27 11.26
C SER A 5 17.76 -63.59 10.51
N SER A 6 18.80 -64.41 10.39
CA SER A 6 18.71 -65.77 9.82
C SER A 6 18.15 -66.80 10.81
N GLN A 7 17.88 -66.38 12.04
CA GLN A 7 17.41 -67.22 13.14
C GLN A 7 16.22 -66.60 13.88
N CYS A 8 15.36 -67.48 14.40
CA CYS A 8 14.25 -67.12 15.25
C CYS A 8 14.75 -66.46 16.55
N SER A 9 14.20 -65.29 16.86
CA SER A 9 14.57 -64.51 18.05
C SER A 9 14.30 -65.26 19.35
N ASP A 10 13.23 -66.04 19.40
CA ASP A 10 12.75 -66.75 20.60
C ASP A 10 13.47 -68.08 20.82
N HIS A 11 13.67 -68.85 19.75
CA HIS A 11 14.19 -70.22 19.85
C HIS A 11 15.64 -70.37 19.38
N LYS A 12 16.26 -69.30 18.84
CA LYS A 12 17.62 -69.28 18.28
C LYS A 12 17.89 -70.35 17.21
N LYS A 13 16.82 -70.88 16.60
CA LYS A 13 16.85 -71.89 15.52
C LYS A 13 16.69 -71.21 14.16
N LYS A 14 17.20 -71.85 13.11
CA LYS A 14 17.05 -71.36 11.73
C LYS A 14 15.58 -71.32 11.32
N PHE A 15 15.24 -70.36 10.47
CA PHE A 15 13.93 -70.32 9.83
C PHE A 15 13.86 -71.36 8.71
N GLU A 16 12.84 -72.21 8.76
CA GLU A 16 12.64 -73.30 7.78
C GLU A 16 11.25 -73.25 7.15
N LEU A 17 10.31 -72.55 7.77
CA LEU A 17 8.91 -72.47 7.35
C LEU A 17 8.49 -71.01 7.20
N TYR A 18 7.41 -70.79 6.45
CA TYR A 18 6.75 -69.50 6.29
C TYR A 18 5.27 -69.66 6.61
N CYS A 19 4.76 -68.81 7.50
CA CYS A 19 3.35 -68.75 7.82
C CYS A 19 2.65 -67.76 6.89
N SER A 20 1.75 -68.23 6.02
CA SER A 20 0.98 -67.35 5.13
C SER A 20 -0.09 -66.54 5.88
N CYS A 21 -0.59 -67.01 7.03
CA CYS A 21 -1.57 -66.27 7.83
C CYS A 21 -0.99 -65.00 8.47
N HIS A 22 0.30 -65.03 8.82
CA HIS A 22 1.00 -63.94 9.52
C HIS A 22 2.11 -63.30 8.68
N SER A 23 2.28 -63.77 7.45
CA SER A 23 3.30 -63.33 6.49
C SER A 23 4.72 -63.27 7.07
N CYS A 24 5.12 -64.28 7.86
CA CYS A 24 6.39 -64.28 8.59
C CYS A 24 7.17 -65.62 8.49
N PRO A 25 8.52 -65.57 8.54
CA PRO A 25 9.34 -66.78 8.63
C PRO A 25 9.29 -67.38 10.05
N CYS A 26 9.30 -68.70 10.13
CA CYS A 26 9.14 -69.47 11.37
C CYS A 26 10.17 -70.61 11.46
N CYS A 27 10.66 -70.88 12.67
CA CYS A 27 11.38 -72.14 12.94
C CYS A 27 10.36 -73.24 13.27
N VAL A 28 10.80 -74.50 13.28
CA VAL A 28 9.91 -75.65 13.55
C VAL A 28 9.22 -75.56 14.92
N GLN A 29 9.88 -74.97 15.92
CA GLN A 29 9.33 -74.79 17.26
C GLN A 29 8.21 -73.73 17.31
N CYS A 30 8.24 -72.73 16.42
CA CYS A 30 7.21 -71.70 16.35
C CYS A 30 5.84 -72.28 16.00
N ILE A 31 5.78 -73.43 15.30
CA ILE A 31 4.53 -74.09 14.91
C ILE A 31 3.73 -74.50 16.14
N THR A 32 4.39 -75.13 17.10
CA THR A 32 3.74 -75.66 18.31
C THR A 32 3.41 -74.55 19.30
N ASP A 33 4.26 -73.52 19.37
CA ASP A 33 4.18 -72.53 20.43
C ASP A 33 3.27 -71.35 20.06
N LYS A 34 3.39 -70.84 18.83
CA LYS A 34 2.75 -69.58 18.40
C LYS A 34 1.83 -69.74 17.20
N HIS A 35 2.07 -70.74 16.36
CA HIS A 35 1.36 -70.94 15.10
C HIS A 35 0.48 -72.19 15.08
N GLN A 36 0.07 -72.71 16.25
CA GLN A 36 -0.65 -73.98 16.38
C GLN A 36 -1.98 -74.01 15.61
N LYS A 37 -2.60 -72.83 15.42
CA LYS A 37 -3.87 -72.67 14.69
C LYS A 37 -3.68 -72.24 13.23
N CYS A 38 -2.44 -72.06 12.78
CA CYS A 38 -2.15 -71.66 11.41
C CYS A 38 -2.19 -72.89 10.50
N GLN A 39 -3.09 -72.87 9.50
CA GLN A 39 -3.26 -74.00 8.60
C GLN A 39 -2.41 -73.90 7.33
N ASP A 40 -1.99 -72.69 6.95
CA ASP A 40 -1.20 -72.45 5.74
C ASP A 40 0.28 -72.15 6.09
N MET A 41 1.03 -73.23 6.31
CA MET A 41 2.48 -73.21 6.54
C MET A 41 3.17 -73.83 5.33
N LYS A 42 4.11 -73.10 4.73
CA LYS A 42 4.86 -73.55 3.56
C LYS A 42 6.35 -73.66 3.88
N PRO A 43 7.10 -74.59 3.27
CA PRO A 43 8.56 -74.57 3.35
C PRO A 43 9.08 -73.21 2.91
N LEU A 44 9.93 -72.58 3.74
CA LEU A 44 10.51 -71.27 3.44
C LEU A 44 11.29 -71.31 2.12
N SER A 45 11.94 -72.44 1.83
CA SER A 45 12.64 -72.68 0.57
C SER A 45 11.74 -72.54 -0.67
N ASP A 46 10.47 -72.95 -0.59
CA ASP A 46 9.53 -72.88 -1.72
C ASP A 46 8.97 -71.47 -1.89
N VAL A 47 8.69 -70.76 -0.80
CA VAL A 47 8.34 -69.34 -0.83
C VAL A 47 9.50 -68.50 -1.39
N LEU A 48 10.73 -68.79 -0.98
CA LEU A 48 11.93 -68.10 -1.48
C LEU A 48 12.20 -68.38 -2.96
N LYS A 49 11.89 -69.58 -3.48
CA LYS A 49 11.99 -69.86 -4.93
C LYS A 49 11.00 -69.00 -5.73
N GLN A 50 9.81 -68.76 -5.20
CA GLN A 50 8.80 -67.88 -5.81
C GLN A 50 9.15 -66.39 -5.63
N ALA A 51 9.90 -66.05 -4.58
CA ALA A 51 10.36 -64.69 -4.27
C ALA A 51 11.74 -64.32 -4.86
N LYS A 52 12.45 -65.26 -5.51
CA LYS A 52 13.56 -64.92 -6.43
C LYS A 52 13.10 -63.81 -7.37
N PRO A 53 13.96 -62.85 -7.78
CA PRO A 53 13.57 -61.62 -8.46
C PRO A 53 12.52 -61.92 -9.52
N SER A 54 11.28 -61.76 -9.10
CA SER A 54 10.11 -62.12 -9.85
C SER A 54 9.74 -60.89 -10.63
N ALA A 55 9.04 -61.06 -11.74
CA ALA A 55 8.57 -59.93 -12.54
C ALA A 55 7.87 -58.86 -11.66
N SER A 56 7.19 -59.29 -10.59
CA SER A 56 6.56 -58.39 -9.60
C SER A 56 7.53 -57.52 -8.79
N VAL A 57 8.73 -57.98 -8.44
CA VAL A 57 9.71 -57.15 -7.71
C VAL A 57 10.24 -56.05 -8.63
N HIS A 58 10.57 -56.38 -9.88
CA HIS A 58 11.00 -55.40 -10.87
C HIS A 58 9.89 -54.41 -11.25
N LEU A 59 8.64 -54.86 -11.32
CA LEU A 59 7.49 -53.97 -11.52
C LEU A 59 7.34 -53.00 -10.35
N LEU A 60 7.44 -53.47 -9.11
CA LEU A 60 7.36 -52.59 -7.94
C LEU A 60 8.55 -51.61 -7.87
N GLU A 61 9.77 -52.05 -8.19
CA GLU A 61 10.94 -51.17 -8.30
C GLU A 61 10.73 -50.08 -9.35
N LYS A 62 10.15 -50.44 -10.50
CA LYS A 62 9.80 -49.48 -11.55
C LYS A 62 8.75 -48.50 -11.06
N ASP A 63 7.65 -48.96 -10.49
CA ASP A 63 6.57 -48.09 -9.98
C ASP A 63 7.08 -47.13 -8.91
N LEU A 64 7.96 -47.59 -8.00
CA LEU A 64 8.59 -46.75 -6.99
C LEU A 64 9.50 -45.68 -7.63
N ASN A 65 10.26 -46.04 -8.67
CA ASN A 65 11.08 -45.08 -9.41
C ASN A 65 10.23 -44.04 -10.16
N ASP A 66 9.14 -44.47 -10.80
CA ASP A 66 8.22 -43.60 -11.53
C ASP A 66 7.52 -42.61 -10.58
N VAL A 67 7.09 -43.08 -9.40
CA VAL A 67 6.53 -42.22 -8.34
C VAL A 67 7.59 -41.24 -7.82
N ARG A 68 8.83 -41.69 -7.58
CA ARG A 68 9.91 -40.80 -7.14
C ARG A 68 10.15 -39.69 -8.16
N GLN A 69 10.27 -40.04 -9.44
CA GLN A 69 10.48 -39.07 -10.50
C GLN A 69 9.33 -38.05 -10.58
N THR A 70 8.09 -38.53 -10.48
CA THR A 70 6.90 -37.67 -10.44
C THR A 70 6.97 -36.66 -9.29
N PHE A 71 7.38 -37.09 -8.09
CA PHE A 71 7.55 -36.19 -6.95
C PHE A 71 8.67 -35.16 -7.14
N GLU A 72 9.79 -35.54 -7.77
CA GLU A 72 10.87 -34.62 -8.11
C GLU A 72 10.42 -33.53 -9.12
N GLU A 73 9.63 -33.93 -10.11
CA GLU A 73 9.06 -33.02 -11.11
C GLU A 73 8.06 -32.04 -10.47
N ILE A 74 7.14 -32.54 -9.64
CA ILE A 74 6.17 -31.70 -8.91
C ILE A 74 6.92 -30.73 -7.98
N THR A 75 7.92 -31.20 -7.25
CA THR A 75 8.73 -30.37 -6.36
C THR A 75 9.42 -29.25 -7.14
N SER A 76 10.00 -29.58 -8.30
CA SER A 76 10.64 -28.62 -9.18
C SER A 76 9.65 -27.59 -9.73
N TYR A 77 8.47 -28.03 -10.16
CA TYR A 77 7.40 -27.16 -10.65
C TYR A 77 6.91 -26.19 -9.56
N LEU A 78 6.61 -26.69 -8.37
CA LEU A 78 6.13 -25.87 -7.25
C LEU A 78 7.18 -24.84 -6.82
N ASN A 79 8.46 -25.23 -6.76
CA ASN A 79 9.56 -24.31 -6.48
C ASN A 79 9.69 -23.19 -7.52
N ARG A 80 9.56 -23.52 -8.82
CA ARG A 80 9.54 -22.51 -9.90
C ARG A 80 8.35 -21.57 -9.75
N ARG A 81 7.16 -22.12 -9.47
CA ARG A 81 5.92 -21.33 -9.30
C ARG A 81 6.01 -20.37 -8.11
N LEU A 82 6.58 -20.81 -6.98
CA LEU A 82 6.83 -19.94 -5.82
C LEU A 82 7.76 -18.78 -6.17
N LYS A 83 8.88 -19.05 -6.87
CA LYS A 83 9.80 -18.01 -7.32
C LYS A 83 9.11 -16.99 -8.23
N THR A 84 8.37 -17.46 -9.23
CA THR A 84 7.63 -16.59 -10.16
C THR A 84 6.58 -15.75 -9.42
N ASN A 85 5.83 -16.34 -8.50
CA ASN A 85 4.84 -15.61 -7.71
C ASN A 85 5.49 -14.53 -6.85
N ASN A 86 6.63 -14.82 -6.22
CA ASN A 86 7.37 -13.82 -5.45
C ASN A 86 7.86 -12.65 -6.33
N ILE A 87 8.39 -12.94 -7.52
CA ILE A 87 8.78 -11.90 -8.48
C ILE A 87 7.58 -11.03 -8.89
N GLN A 88 6.43 -11.65 -9.18
CA GLN A 88 5.21 -10.93 -9.53
C GLN A 88 4.71 -10.04 -8.37
N LYS A 89 4.72 -10.56 -7.14
CA LYS A 89 4.39 -9.80 -5.93
C LYS A 89 5.28 -8.57 -5.78
N LEU A 90 6.60 -8.73 -5.93
CA LEU A 90 7.55 -7.62 -5.83
C LEU A 90 7.32 -6.58 -6.92
N LYS A 91 7.13 -7.01 -8.17
CA LYS A 91 6.80 -6.12 -9.30
C LYS A 91 5.52 -5.32 -9.05
N ALA A 92 4.46 -5.97 -8.57
CA ALA A 92 3.21 -5.30 -8.24
C ALA A 92 3.40 -4.27 -7.12
N ALA A 93 4.18 -4.61 -6.07
CA ALA A 93 4.49 -3.67 -4.99
C ALA A 93 5.27 -2.44 -5.48
N ASP A 94 6.25 -2.63 -6.38
CA ASP A 94 7.02 -1.54 -6.96
C ASP A 94 6.17 -0.66 -7.89
N GLN A 95 5.25 -1.25 -8.65
CA GLN A 95 4.26 -0.51 -9.46
C GLN A 95 3.36 0.36 -8.57
N ILE A 96 2.80 -0.20 -7.50
CA ILE A 96 1.98 0.56 -6.54
C ILE A 96 2.78 1.72 -5.94
N ARG A 97 4.03 1.48 -5.53
CA ARG A 97 4.90 2.53 -4.98
C ARG A 97 5.17 3.63 -6.01
N SER A 98 5.38 3.26 -7.26
CA SER A 98 5.63 4.21 -8.35
C SER A 98 4.40 5.06 -8.66
N MET A 99 3.21 4.44 -8.72
CA MET A 99 1.95 5.15 -8.89
C MET A 99 1.69 6.15 -7.76
N ARG A 100 1.96 5.74 -6.51
CA ARG A 100 1.82 6.64 -5.35
C ARG A 100 2.72 7.87 -5.47
N LYS A 101 3.99 7.68 -5.83
CA LYS A 101 4.92 8.80 -6.06
C LYS A 101 4.43 9.75 -7.15
N LEU A 102 3.87 9.22 -8.25
CA LEU A 102 3.30 10.06 -9.32
C LEU A 102 2.11 10.87 -8.81
N ILE A 103 1.21 10.22 -8.06
CA ILE A 103 0.07 10.89 -7.43
C ILE A 103 0.55 12.03 -6.52
N ASP A 104 1.53 11.79 -5.65
CA ASP A 104 2.09 12.81 -4.76
C ASP A 104 2.69 13.98 -5.55
N ILE A 105 3.40 13.71 -6.65
CA ILE A 105 3.93 14.76 -7.55
C ILE A 105 2.80 15.62 -8.13
N TYR A 106 1.72 15.00 -8.61
CA TYR A 106 0.59 15.73 -9.16
C TYR A 106 -0.13 16.58 -8.11
N PHE A 107 -0.34 16.04 -6.90
CA PHE A 107 -0.96 16.79 -5.81
C PHE A 107 -0.10 17.97 -5.37
N ASN A 108 1.21 17.79 -5.19
CA ASN A 108 2.12 18.86 -4.83
C ASN A 108 2.15 19.97 -5.90
N LYS A 109 2.07 19.60 -7.17
CA LYS A 109 1.98 20.58 -8.26
C LYS A 109 0.66 21.35 -8.22
N LEU A 110 -0.45 20.64 -8.05
CA LEU A 110 -1.77 21.27 -7.97
C LEU A 110 -1.88 22.23 -6.78
N GLU A 111 -1.38 21.83 -5.61
CA GLU A 111 -1.31 22.67 -4.42
C GLU A 111 -0.52 23.95 -4.70
N LYS A 112 0.67 23.81 -5.28
CA LYS A 112 1.50 24.97 -5.66
C LYS A 112 0.77 25.89 -6.64
N ASP A 113 0.19 25.34 -7.71
CA ASP A 113 -0.50 26.13 -8.74
C ASP A 113 -1.68 26.92 -8.13
N ILE A 114 -2.41 26.33 -7.17
CA ILE A 114 -3.51 27.02 -6.45
C ILE A 114 -2.96 28.11 -5.53
N LEU A 115 -1.88 27.85 -4.78
CA LEU A 115 -1.27 28.84 -3.90
C LEU A 115 -0.71 30.03 -4.69
N ASP A 116 -0.04 29.77 -5.81
CA ASP A 116 0.51 30.80 -6.70
C ASP A 116 -0.63 31.67 -7.31
N ASP A 117 -1.76 31.07 -7.70
CA ASP A 117 -2.93 31.81 -8.20
C ASP A 117 -3.59 32.66 -7.10
N LEU A 118 -3.71 32.12 -5.88
CA LEU A 118 -4.24 32.86 -4.73
C LEU A 118 -3.36 34.07 -4.39
N GLU A 119 -2.04 33.89 -4.37
CA GLU A 119 -1.09 34.97 -4.11
C GLU A 119 -1.18 36.03 -5.22
N SER A 120 -1.24 35.63 -6.49
CA SER A 120 -1.42 36.55 -7.62
C SER A 120 -2.72 37.36 -7.51
N LYS A 121 -3.83 36.71 -7.18
CA LYS A 121 -5.13 37.37 -6.95
C LYS A 121 -5.07 38.32 -5.77
N GLN A 122 -4.42 37.93 -4.68
CA GLN A 122 -4.25 38.79 -3.51
C GLN A 122 -3.41 40.03 -3.85
N LEU A 123 -2.32 39.88 -4.61
CA LEU A 123 -1.50 41.00 -5.07
C LEU A 123 -2.28 41.95 -5.99
N LYS A 124 -3.07 41.41 -6.92
CA LYS A 124 -3.98 42.20 -7.78
C LYS A 124 -5.05 42.93 -6.97
N LEU A 125 -5.58 42.30 -5.93
CA LEU A 125 -6.55 42.94 -5.04
C LEU A 125 -5.90 44.08 -4.25
N LYS A 126 -4.71 43.84 -3.66
CA LYS A 126 -3.94 44.87 -2.96
C LYS A 126 -3.59 46.04 -3.86
N SER A 127 -3.19 45.80 -5.10
CA SER A 127 -2.85 46.88 -6.05
C SER A 127 -4.06 47.72 -6.47
N LYS A 128 -5.28 47.16 -6.43
CA LYS A 128 -6.53 47.91 -6.62
C LYS A 128 -6.96 48.69 -5.37
N ILE A 129 -6.88 48.07 -4.19
CA ILE A 129 -7.36 48.67 -2.94
C ILE A 129 -6.41 49.74 -2.39
N ASN A 130 -5.09 49.53 -2.44
CA ASN A 130 -4.12 50.44 -1.83
C ASN A 130 -4.20 51.88 -2.38
N PRO A 131 -4.33 52.10 -3.71
CA PRO A 131 -4.51 53.45 -4.25
C PRO A 131 -5.80 54.12 -3.77
N ILE A 132 -6.89 53.35 -3.64
CA ILE A 132 -8.17 53.86 -3.13
C ILE A 132 -8.00 54.28 -1.66
N LEU A 133 -7.36 53.44 -0.83
CA LEU A 133 -7.06 53.78 0.57
C LEU A 133 -6.19 55.03 0.69
N GLN A 134 -5.16 55.18 -0.16
CA GLN A 134 -4.31 56.37 -0.19
C GLN A 134 -5.11 57.62 -0.55
N GLN A 135 -5.97 57.55 -1.57
CA GLN A 135 -6.82 58.67 -1.97
C GLN A 135 -7.81 59.06 -0.87
N LEU A 136 -8.47 58.08 -0.24
CA LEU A 136 -9.39 58.33 0.88
C LEU A 136 -8.67 58.97 2.07
N THR A 137 -7.46 58.51 2.39
CA THR A 137 -6.62 59.08 3.45
C THR A 137 -6.25 60.53 3.15
N GLN A 138 -5.85 60.82 1.90
CA GLN A 138 -5.55 62.17 1.46
C GLN A 138 -6.78 63.09 1.59
N ARG A 139 -7.95 62.65 1.10
CA ARG A 139 -9.20 63.43 1.19
C ARG A 139 -9.60 63.69 2.64
N ALA A 140 -9.46 62.71 3.53
CA ALA A 140 -9.74 62.89 4.96
C ALA A 140 -8.83 63.97 5.59
N ASN A 141 -7.55 64.01 5.21
CA ASN A 141 -6.61 65.04 5.66
C ASN A 141 -6.98 66.43 5.11
N GLU A 142 -7.33 66.53 3.84
CA GLU A 142 -7.78 67.79 3.21
C GLU A 142 -9.04 68.35 3.92
N ILE A 143 -10.03 67.49 4.20
CA ILE A 143 -11.23 67.89 4.95
C ILE A 143 -10.87 68.36 6.36
N SER A 144 -9.96 67.67 7.05
CA SER A 144 -9.52 68.05 8.40
C SER A 144 -8.81 69.41 8.40
N GLN A 145 -8.01 69.70 7.37
CA GLN A 145 -7.39 71.03 7.20
C GLN A 145 -8.44 72.11 6.95
N LEU A 146 -9.39 71.87 6.04
CA LEU A 146 -10.49 72.81 5.77
C LEU A 146 -11.34 73.08 7.01
N GLN A 147 -11.60 72.07 7.84
CA GLN A 147 -12.31 72.26 9.13
C GLN A 147 -11.54 73.17 10.08
N SER A 148 -10.22 73.03 10.16
CA SER A 148 -9.35 73.90 10.96
C SER A 148 -9.34 75.34 10.44
N GLU A 149 -9.21 75.52 9.13
CA GLU A 149 -9.27 76.83 8.47
C GLU A 149 -10.63 77.50 8.66
N PHE A 150 -11.71 76.75 8.49
CA PHE A 150 -13.07 77.22 8.73
C PHE A 150 -13.24 77.70 10.18
N SER A 151 -12.76 76.91 11.15
CA SER A 151 -12.81 77.27 12.57
C SER A 151 -12.06 78.58 12.87
N LYS A 152 -10.94 78.84 12.18
CA LYS A 152 -10.21 80.12 12.27
C LYS A 152 -10.99 81.25 11.62
N MET A 153 -11.54 81.06 10.42
CA MET A 153 -12.35 82.07 9.74
C MET A 153 -13.55 82.49 10.59
N THR A 154 -14.26 81.54 11.21
CA THR A 154 -15.41 81.87 12.09
C THR A 154 -15.06 82.71 13.31
N LYS A 155 -13.78 82.76 13.72
CA LYS A 155 -13.32 83.53 14.88
C LYS A 155 -12.75 84.89 14.54
N TYR A 156 -12.19 85.06 13.34
CA TYR A 156 -11.31 86.20 13.03
C TYR A 156 -11.61 86.90 11.70
N ALA A 157 -12.45 86.34 10.83
CA ALA A 157 -12.69 86.88 9.49
C ALA A 157 -13.85 87.90 9.46
N THR A 158 -13.81 88.82 8.51
CA THR A 158 -14.94 89.72 8.21
C THR A 158 -16.08 88.96 7.51
N GLU A 159 -17.30 89.49 7.54
CA GLU A 159 -18.47 88.86 6.89
C GLU A 159 -18.23 88.53 5.41
N LEU A 160 -17.56 89.42 4.67
CA LEU A 160 -17.24 89.22 3.26
C LEU A 160 -16.22 88.07 3.05
N GLN A 161 -15.21 87.99 3.91
CA GLN A 161 -14.23 86.89 3.91
C GLN A 161 -14.89 85.56 4.28
N MET A 162 -15.83 85.58 5.23
CA MET A 162 -16.59 84.42 5.67
C MET A 162 -17.49 83.88 4.54
N TYR A 163 -18.17 84.78 3.82
CA TYR A 163 -18.99 84.42 2.65
C TYR A 163 -18.17 83.80 1.51
N ALA A 164 -17.01 84.39 1.18
CA ALA A 164 -16.11 83.87 0.16
C ALA A 164 -15.56 82.48 0.54
N GLY A 165 -15.10 82.31 1.80
CA GLY A 165 -14.58 81.04 2.31
C GLY A 165 -15.61 79.92 2.34
N LEU A 166 -16.85 80.22 2.76
CA LEU A 166 -17.96 79.26 2.77
C LEU A 166 -18.27 78.72 1.37
N ARG A 167 -18.22 79.58 0.34
CA ARG A 167 -18.48 79.17 -1.04
C ARG A 167 -17.41 78.20 -1.55
N GLU A 168 -16.14 78.45 -1.24
CA GLU A 168 -15.05 77.58 -1.69
C GLU A 168 -15.03 76.24 -0.92
N ILE A 169 -15.27 76.27 0.40
CA ILE A 169 -15.44 75.04 1.20
C ILE A 169 -16.60 74.20 0.67
N LYS A 170 -17.75 74.82 0.35
CA LYS A 170 -18.91 74.13 -0.24
C LYS A 170 -18.58 73.49 -1.58
N LYS A 171 -17.78 74.16 -2.42
CA LYS A 171 -17.34 73.62 -3.71
C LYS A 171 -16.42 72.40 -3.52
N ILE A 172 -15.44 72.49 -2.63
CA ILE A 172 -14.49 71.40 -2.36
C ILE A 172 -15.21 70.19 -1.72
N THR A 173 -16.11 70.42 -0.77
CA THR A 173 -16.90 69.34 -0.14
C THR A 173 -17.85 68.65 -1.11
N SER A 174 -18.49 69.38 -2.02
CA SER A 174 -19.28 68.78 -3.10
C SER A 174 -18.43 67.93 -4.05
N GLN A 175 -17.23 68.40 -4.41
CA GLN A 175 -16.32 67.62 -5.25
C GLN A 175 -15.84 66.35 -4.54
N ALA A 176 -15.48 66.45 -3.26
CA ALA A 176 -15.07 65.28 -2.46
C ALA A 176 -16.20 64.24 -2.34
N ALA A 177 -17.46 64.68 -2.23
CA ALA A 177 -18.61 63.78 -2.22
C ALA A 177 -18.80 63.04 -3.56
N GLN A 178 -18.58 63.73 -4.68
CA GLN A 178 -18.63 63.14 -6.02
C GLN A 178 -17.52 62.09 -6.19
N ASP A 179 -16.29 62.43 -5.80
CA ASP A 179 -15.14 61.52 -5.88
C ASP A 179 -15.34 60.25 -5.05
N ILE A 180 -16.01 60.33 -3.89
CA ILE A 180 -16.34 59.17 -3.05
C ILE A 180 -17.28 58.20 -3.77
N GLU A 181 -18.29 58.70 -4.50
CA GLU A 181 -19.18 57.83 -5.28
C GLU A 181 -18.47 57.20 -6.49
N ASP A 182 -17.57 57.94 -7.14
CA ASP A 182 -16.72 57.40 -8.20
C ASP A 182 -15.75 56.32 -7.70
N LEU A 183 -15.31 56.40 -6.43
CA LEU A 183 -14.47 55.38 -5.81
C LEU A 183 -15.26 54.13 -5.43
N LYS A 184 -16.50 54.27 -4.93
CA LYS A 184 -17.39 53.14 -4.61
C LYS A 184 -17.71 52.31 -5.84
N THR A 185 -17.95 52.95 -6.98
CA THR A 185 -18.22 52.27 -8.25
C THR A 185 -16.99 51.55 -8.82
N LYS A 186 -15.78 52.04 -8.57
CA LYS A 186 -14.51 51.37 -8.97
C LYS A 186 -14.07 50.23 -8.05
N ALA A 187 -14.65 50.15 -6.84
CA ALA A 187 -14.33 49.11 -5.86
C ALA A 187 -15.17 47.83 -6.03
N ASN A 188 -16.31 47.91 -6.73
CA ASN A 188 -17.16 46.77 -7.13
C ASN A 188 -16.73 46.18 -8.48
#